data_AF-A0A832TM53-F1
#
_entry.id   AF-A0A832TM53-F1
#
_cell.length_a   1.000
_cell.length_b   1.000
_cell.length_c   1.000
_cell.angle_alpha   90.00
_cell.angle_beta   90.00
_cell.angle_gamma   90.00
#
_symmetry.space_group_name_H-M   'P 1'
#
loop_
_entity.id
_entity.type
_entity.pdbx_description
1 polymer ?
#
loop_
_entity_poly.entity_id
_entity_poly.type
_entity_poly.pdbx_seq_one_letter_code
_entity_poly.pdbx_strand_id
1 'polypeptide(L)'
;MQNRKDAGVNEVIASILMVALVIVLAIIIGSIVFGVIVIQPKSAYIPPRVEVVNYSGQQAISLYSRGGDPAVLDKGDGVQYALGIYVENTSGSSRATPDPGVKSFGPGQTLYIYYRNGEYRATDNLTGKTFDKLPPGPLTLRLVDENARLLVYKEGIGMGGEGTVTVSPTPTPSCGTITGIVFNDLNGNGQRDPGEPGLSGWTVQYRYSKNLGQGSGSGDWSAWISGTTGSDGAYTFSSLLYQPTHFYEVRVLLQQGYTTIKPQLVYSFKLTPNENECYATGKDFGIS
;
A
#
# COMPACT_ATOMS: atom_id res chain seq x y z
N MET A 1 25.75 77.90 23.49
CA MET A 1 25.90 77.40 22.11
C MET A 1 26.27 75.93 22.16
N GLN A 2 25.32 75.02 22.34
CA GLN A 2 25.64 73.59 22.39
C GLN A 2 24.38 72.77 22.07
N ASN A 3 23.98 72.72 20.79
CA ASN A 3 22.99 71.71 20.34
C ASN A 3 22.84 71.62 18.81
N ARG A 4 23.95 71.44 18.07
CA ARG A 4 23.85 71.13 16.62
C ARG A 4 24.75 69.99 16.13
N LYS A 5 25.70 69.50 16.95
CA LYS A 5 26.58 68.41 16.56
C LYS A 5 25.99 67.03 16.86
N ASP A 6 25.13 66.91 17.87
CA ASP A 6 24.59 65.61 18.30
C ASP A 6 23.43 65.12 17.44
N ALA A 7 22.68 66.04 16.80
CA ALA A 7 21.57 65.69 15.92
C ALA A 7 22.04 64.97 14.64
N GLY A 8 23.11 65.46 14.01
CA GLY A 8 23.64 64.88 12.77
C GLY A 8 24.34 63.52 12.99
N VAL A 9 25.01 63.34 14.13
CA VAL A 9 25.63 62.05 14.48
C VAL A 9 24.57 60.98 14.74
N ASN A 10 23.47 61.32 15.42
CA ASN A 10 22.37 60.38 15.64
C ASN A 10 21.66 59.98 14.33
N GLU A 11 21.52 60.89 13.37
CA GLU A 11 20.91 60.59 12.05
C GLU A 11 21.82 59.70 11.18
N VAL A 12 23.14 59.92 11.22
CA VAL A 12 24.13 59.08 10.54
C VAL A 12 24.21 57.69 11.18
N ILE A 13 24.23 57.60 12.51
CA ILE A 13 24.22 56.31 13.21
C ILE A 13 22.91 55.56 12.93
N ALA A 14 21.77 56.24 12.94
CA ALA A 14 20.47 55.62 12.64
C ALA A 14 20.40 55.08 11.21
N SER A 15 20.94 55.80 10.23
CA SER A 15 20.98 55.34 8.83
C SER A 15 21.93 54.17 8.63
N ILE A 16 23.11 54.17 9.27
CA ILE A 16 24.04 53.02 9.24
C ILE A 16 23.38 51.78 9.86
N LEU A 17 22.71 51.93 11.01
CA LEU A 17 22.00 50.84 11.66
C LEU A 17 20.83 50.33 10.81
N MET A 18 20.09 51.21 10.14
CA MET A 18 19.01 50.83 9.23
C MET A 18 19.53 50.02 8.05
N VAL A 19 20.61 50.47 7.40
CA VAL A 19 21.21 49.74 6.27
C VAL A 19 21.75 48.38 6.72
N ALA A 20 22.42 48.32 7.88
CA ALA A 20 22.90 47.06 8.45
C ALA A 20 21.74 46.08 8.74
N LEU A 21 20.64 46.56 9.32
CA LEU A 21 19.45 45.75 9.58
C LEU A 21 18.85 45.19 8.28
N VAL A 22 18.73 46.02 7.24
CA VAL A 22 18.18 45.61 5.94
C VAL A 22 19.06 44.56 5.28
N ILE A 23 20.38 44.70 5.35
CA ILE A 23 21.33 43.70 4.82
C ILE A 23 21.18 42.37 5.57
N VAL A 24 21.14 42.40 6.90
CA VAL A 24 20.95 41.19 7.72
C VAL A 24 19.61 40.52 7.38
N LEU A 25 18.54 41.30 7.26
CA LEU A 25 17.22 40.77 6.91
C LEU A 25 17.21 40.16 5.50
N ALA A 26 17.87 40.80 4.53
CA ALA A 26 17.99 40.28 3.17
C ALA A 26 18.79 38.96 3.11
N ILE A 27 19.83 38.83 3.93
CA ILE A 27 20.60 37.57 4.05
C ILE A 27 19.73 36.48 4.67
N ILE A 28 18.95 36.79 5.71
CA ILE A 28 18.04 35.82 6.35
C ILE A 28 16.95 35.38 5.37
N ILE A 29 16.28 36.33 4.71
CA ILE A 29 15.24 36.04 3.71
C ILE A 29 15.83 35.23 2.55
N GLY A 30 16.99 35.64 2.03
CA GLY A 30 17.70 34.88 1.00
C GLY A 30 18.01 33.46 1.44
N SER A 31 18.52 33.28 2.66
CA SER A 31 18.84 31.97 3.22
C SER A 31 17.59 31.07 3.37
N ILE A 32 16.43 31.65 3.70
CA ILE A 32 15.16 30.93 3.74
C ILE A 32 14.68 30.56 2.33
N VAL A 33 14.68 31.51 1.39
CA VAL A 33 14.20 31.32 0.01
C VAL A 33 15.06 30.32 -0.76
N PHE A 34 16.37 30.36 -0.57
CA PHE A 34 17.33 29.43 -1.17
C PHE A 34 17.48 28.12 -0.37
N GLY A 35 16.67 27.90 0.66
CA GLY A 35 16.60 26.63 1.40
C GLY A 35 17.81 26.33 2.28
N VAL A 36 18.66 27.31 2.56
CA VAL A 36 19.78 27.20 3.53
C VAL A 36 19.23 27.06 4.95
N ILE A 37 18.10 27.72 5.25
CA ILE A 37 17.38 27.59 6.52
C ILE A 37 16.06 26.85 6.26
N VAL A 38 15.96 25.62 6.78
CA VAL A 38 14.74 24.81 6.70
C VAL A 38 13.84 25.12 7.90
N ILE A 39 12.76 25.88 7.68
CA ILE A 39 11.83 26.29 8.74
C ILE A 39 10.85 25.16 9.13
N GLN A 40 10.57 24.24 8.21
CA GLN A 40 9.75 23.05 8.47
C GLN A 40 10.49 21.78 8.07
N PRO A 41 10.68 20.81 8.98
CA PRO A 41 11.27 19.53 8.63
C PRO A 41 10.39 18.82 7.60
N LYS A 42 11.01 18.35 6.51
CA LYS A 42 10.33 17.58 5.48
C LYS A 42 9.78 16.30 6.12
N SER A 43 8.47 16.12 6.07
CA SER A 43 7.79 14.96 6.67
C SER A 43 7.35 13.99 5.58
N ALA A 44 7.47 12.69 5.84
CA ALA A 44 6.97 11.68 4.91
C ALA A 44 5.45 11.78 4.76
N TYR A 45 4.96 11.79 3.52
CA TYR A 45 3.53 11.62 3.24
C TYR A 45 3.29 10.17 2.83
N ILE A 46 2.58 9.41 3.66
CA ILE A 46 2.21 8.01 3.36
C ILE A 46 0.72 7.88 3.66
N PRO A 47 -0.14 7.63 2.65
CA PRO A 47 -1.55 7.31 2.85
C PRO A 47 -1.74 5.79 2.96
N PRO A 48 -1.72 5.20 4.17
CA PRO A 48 -2.01 3.79 4.33
C PRO A 48 -3.52 3.53 4.30
N ARG A 49 -3.88 2.30 3.99
CA ARG A 49 -5.17 1.69 4.34
C ARG A 49 -4.92 0.64 5.41
N VAL A 50 -5.69 0.69 6.51
CA VAL A 50 -5.54 -0.26 7.62
C VAL A 50 -6.70 -1.23 7.65
N GLU A 51 -6.41 -2.50 7.91
CA GLU A 51 -7.41 -3.55 8.11
C GLU A 51 -6.99 -4.53 9.19
N VAL A 52 -7.96 -5.15 9.86
CA VAL A 52 -7.69 -6.34 10.69
C VAL A 52 -7.85 -7.57 9.81
N VAL A 53 -6.83 -8.41 9.80
CA VAL A 53 -6.74 -9.59 8.95
C VAL A 53 -6.54 -10.84 9.80
N ASN A 54 -7.17 -11.95 9.43
CA ASN A 54 -7.03 -13.23 10.12
C ASN A 54 -6.02 -14.12 9.39
N TYR A 55 -5.00 -14.61 10.10
CA TYR A 55 -4.05 -15.57 9.59
C TYR A 55 -3.85 -16.71 10.59
N SER A 56 -4.07 -17.94 10.14
CA SER A 56 -3.95 -19.18 10.94
C SER A 56 -4.73 -19.13 12.28
N GLY A 57 -5.91 -18.50 12.28
CA GLY A 57 -6.79 -18.40 13.46
C GLY A 57 -6.45 -17.26 14.43
N GLN A 58 -5.46 -16.43 14.10
CA GLN A 58 -5.06 -15.27 14.89
C GLN A 58 -5.19 -13.98 14.08
N GLN A 59 -5.29 -12.84 14.77
CA GLN A 59 -5.48 -11.53 14.14
C GLN A 59 -4.17 -10.75 14.02
N ALA A 60 -4.00 -10.07 12.89
CA ALA A 60 -2.95 -9.09 12.64
C ALA A 60 -3.55 -7.83 12.01
N ILE A 61 -2.82 -6.73 12.02
CA ILE A 61 -3.22 -5.45 11.44
C ILE A 61 -2.45 -5.27 10.14
N SER A 62 -3.13 -5.26 9.00
CA SER A 62 -2.56 -4.93 7.70
C SER A 62 -2.48 -3.42 7.51
N LEU A 63 -1.33 -2.94 7.01
CA LEU A 63 -1.10 -1.57 6.57
C LEU A 63 -0.67 -1.62 5.11
N TYR A 64 -1.53 -1.20 4.20
CA TYR A 64 -1.25 -1.14 2.77
C TYR A 64 -0.93 0.30 2.34
N SER A 65 0.25 0.57 1.79
CA SER A 65 0.62 1.89 1.29
C SER A 65 -0.03 2.17 -0.06
N ARG A 66 -0.89 3.20 -0.13
CA ARG A 66 -1.56 3.60 -1.39
C ARG A 66 -0.70 4.53 -2.27
N GLY A 67 0.46 4.97 -1.79
CA GLY A 67 1.30 5.94 -2.50
C GLY A 67 2.26 6.67 -1.56
N GLY A 68 2.77 7.81 -2.01
CA GLY A 68 3.58 8.70 -1.17
C GLY A 68 5.08 8.40 -1.15
N ASP A 69 5.78 8.96 -0.16
CA ASP A 69 7.23 8.81 -0.01
C ASP A 69 7.59 7.45 0.62
N PRO A 70 8.63 6.76 0.13
CA PRO A 70 9.16 5.60 0.82
C PRO A 70 9.82 6.03 2.15
N ALA A 71 9.47 5.35 3.23
CA ALA A 71 10.07 5.57 4.54
C ALA A 71 10.80 4.34 5.06
N VAL A 72 11.81 4.56 5.89
CA VAL A 72 12.62 3.51 6.52
C VAL A 72 12.05 3.24 7.90
N LEU A 73 11.87 1.98 8.27
CA LEU A 73 11.22 1.59 9.53
C LEU A 73 12.20 1.55 10.72
N ASP A 74 13.50 1.56 10.44
CA ASP A 74 14.56 1.61 11.43
C ASP A 74 15.34 2.92 11.31
N LYS A 75 15.53 3.60 12.43
CA LYS A 75 16.14 4.92 12.47
C LYS A 75 17.66 4.76 12.47
N GLY A 76 18.25 4.74 11.28
CA GLY A 76 19.70 4.90 11.09
C GLY A 76 20.11 6.37 10.99
N ASP A 77 21.40 6.65 11.23
CA ASP A 77 21.96 7.98 11.04
C ASP A 77 21.84 8.44 9.58
N GLY A 78 21.39 9.69 9.35
CA GLY A 78 21.28 10.30 8.02
C GLY A 78 20.06 9.88 7.18
N VAL A 79 19.15 9.07 7.72
CA VAL A 79 17.91 8.68 7.03
C VAL A 79 16.94 9.87 6.98
N GLN A 80 16.45 10.26 5.79
CA GLN A 80 15.53 11.40 5.65
C GLN A 80 14.12 11.13 6.20
N TYR A 81 13.56 9.94 5.98
CA TYR A 81 12.20 9.58 6.37
C TYR A 81 12.19 8.34 7.25
N ALA A 82 12.54 8.50 8.52
CA ALA A 82 12.41 7.42 9.49
C ALA A 82 10.96 7.35 9.96
N LEU A 83 10.29 6.22 9.76
CA LEU A 83 8.89 5.99 10.14
C LEU A 83 8.81 5.10 11.38
N GLY A 84 8.16 5.63 12.41
CA GLY A 84 7.72 4.89 13.58
C GLY A 84 6.29 4.43 13.40
N ILE A 85 6.06 3.13 13.57
CA ILE A 85 4.71 2.56 13.63
C ILE A 85 4.41 2.31 15.10
N TYR A 86 3.35 2.93 15.61
CA TYR A 86 2.94 2.81 17.01
C TYR A 86 1.53 2.25 17.11
N VAL A 87 1.33 1.35 18.05
CA VAL A 87 0.02 0.84 18.43
C VAL A 87 -0.27 1.32 19.84
N GLU A 88 -1.37 2.04 20.00
CA GLU A 88 -1.88 2.51 21.27
C GLU A 88 -3.02 1.60 21.72
N ASN A 89 -2.99 1.24 23.00
CA ASN A 89 -4.07 0.53 23.68
C ASN A 89 -4.35 1.20 25.03
N THR A 90 -5.21 0.59 25.85
CA THR A 90 -5.53 1.10 27.20
C THR A 90 -4.32 1.15 28.14
N SER A 91 -3.26 0.38 27.85
CA SER A 91 -2.03 0.32 28.65
C SER A 91 -0.96 1.32 28.20
N GLY A 92 -1.13 1.96 27.03
CA GLY A 92 -0.21 2.99 26.53
C GLY A 92 0.11 2.85 25.04
N SER A 93 1.15 3.56 24.62
CA SER A 93 1.67 3.55 23.25
C SER A 93 2.91 2.67 23.15
N SER A 94 2.95 1.75 22.20
CA SER A 94 4.09 0.85 21.95
C SER A 94 4.51 0.92 20.49
N ARG A 95 5.82 1.01 20.25
CA ARG A 95 6.38 0.96 18.89
C ARG A 95 6.35 -0.47 18.38
N ALA A 96 5.91 -0.68 17.14
CA ALA A 96 6.03 -1.97 16.48
C ALA A 96 7.46 -2.15 15.98
N THR A 97 8.12 -3.22 16.44
CA THR A 97 9.50 -3.52 16.08
C THR A 97 9.54 -4.27 14.74
N PRO A 98 10.22 -3.75 13.71
CA PRO A 98 10.36 -4.46 12.44
C PRO A 98 11.08 -5.79 12.62
N ASP A 99 10.61 -6.80 11.90
CA ASP A 99 11.28 -8.09 11.81
C ASP A 99 12.60 -8.00 11.03
N PRO A 100 13.55 -8.93 11.25
CA PRO A 100 14.78 -8.97 10.48
C PRO A 100 14.51 -9.00 8.97
N GLY A 101 15.11 -8.05 8.24
CA GLY A 101 14.97 -7.91 6.79
C GLY A 101 13.92 -6.87 6.36
N VAL A 102 13.01 -6.46 7.25
CA VAL A 102 11.96 -5.50 6.95
C VAL A 102 12.46 -4.08 7.23
N LYS A 103 12.94 -3.39 6.19
CA LYS A 103 13.67 -2.14 6.32
C LYS A 103 12.87 -0.89 5.96
N SER A 104 11.94 -1.00 5.04
CA SER A 104 11.23 0.16 4.49
C SER A 104 9.76 -0.14 4.23
N PHE A 105 9.01 0.94 4.10
CA PHE A 105 7.61 0.97 3.74
C PHE A 105 7.39 2.06 2.70
N GLY A 106 7.02 1.65 1.49
CA GLY A 106 6.81 2.53 0.36
C GLY A 106 5.56 2.17 -0.43
N PRO A 107 5.28 2.93 -1.51
CA PRO A 107 4.10 2.74 -2.35
C PRO A 107 3.91 1.29 -2.79
N GLY A 108 2.68 0.77 -2.67
CA GLY A 108 2.33 -0.59 -3.09
C GLY A 108 2.76 -1.70 -2.12
N GLN A 109 3.51 -1.38 -1.07
CA GLN A 109 3.90 -2.37 -0.07
C GLN A 109 2.80 -2.58 0.98
N THR A 110 2.77 -3.79 1.55
CA THR A 110 1.94 -4.12 2.70
C THR A 110 2.83 -4.50 3.86
N LEU A 111 2.58 -3.91 5.02
CA LEU A 111 3.10 -4.39 6.30
C LEU A 111 1.99 -5.02 7.12
N TYR A 112 2.37 -5.91 8.01
CA TYR A 112 1.51 -6.55 8.99
C TYR A 112 2.07 -6.28 10.37
N ILE A 113 1.24 -5.72 11.24
CA ILE A 113 1.53 -5.58 12.65
C ILE A 113 0.86 -6.73 13.39
N TYR A 114 1.66 -7.52 14.08
CA TYR A 114 1.19 -8.65 14.86
C TYR A 114 1.75 -8.56 16.28
N TYR A 115 1.10 -9.26 17.21
CA TYR A 115 1.54 -9.29 18.61
C TYR A 115 2.25 -10.60 18.90
N ARG A 116 3.41 -10.55 19.55
CA ARG A 116 4.14 -11.75 19.93
C ARG A 116 5.02 -11.49 21.14
N ASN A 117 4.97 -12.39 22.13
CA ASN A 117 5.81 -12.35 23.33
C ASN A 117 5.72 -11.00 24.07
N GLY A 118 4.54 -10.38 24.09
CA GLY A 118 4.34 -9.11 24.77
C GLY A 118 4.61 -7.86 23.92
N GLU A 119 5.08 -8.00 22.68
CA GLU A 119 5.48 -6.88 21.83
C GLU A 119 4.71 -6.84 20.50
N TYR A 120 4.50 -5.63 19.98
CA TYR A 120 4.06 -5.46 18.60
C TYR A 120 5.26 -5.58 17.65
N ARG A 121 5.08 -6.33 16.57
CA ARG A 121 6.09 -6.55 15.54
C ARG A 121 5.55 -6.21 14.17
N ALA A 122 6.41 -5.75 13.27
CA ALA A 122 6.07 -5.40 11.90
C ALA A 122 6.76 -6.34 10.91
N THR A 123 6.01 -6.95 9.99
CA THR A 123 6.57 -7.78 8.93
C THR A 123 5.94 -7.49 7.58
N ASP A 124 6.65 -7.71 6.48
CA ASP A 124 6.11 -7.68 5.12
C ASP A 124 5.47 -9.01 4.69
N ASN A 125 5.68 -10.09 5.47
CA ASN A 125 5.17 -11.41 5.17
C ASN A 125 4.82 -12.21 6.44
N LEU A 126 3.55 -12.59 6.58
CA LEU A 126 3.06 -13.43 7.67
C LEU A 126 3.37 -14.93 7.50
N THR A 127 3.85 -15.36 6.34
CA THR A 127 4.10 -16.78 6.05
C THR A 127 5.08 -17.39 7.05
N GLY A 128 4.65 -18.47 7.72
CA GLY A 128 5.45 -19.16 8.74
C GLY A 128 5.62 -18.39 10.07
N LYS A 129 4.96 -17.24 10.25
CA LYS A 129 4.99 -16.49 11.51
C LYS A 129 4.01 -17.11 12.50
N THR A 130 4.42 -17.12 13.77
CA THR A 130 3.55 -17.41 14.92
C THR A 130 3.33 -16.12 15.70
N PHE A 131 2.10 -15.88 16.12
CA PHE A 131 1.70 -14.67 16.82
C PHE A 131 0.57 -14.94 17.80
N ASP A 132 0.55 -14.12 18.84
CA ASP A 132 -0.41 -14.18 19.92
C ASP A 132 -1.65 -13.37 19.56
N LYS A 133 -2.73 -13.56 20.34
CA LYS A 133 -3.94 -12.74 20.21
C LYS A 133 -3.56 -11.28 20.48
N LEU A 134 -4.03 -10.37 19.62
CA LEU A 134 -3.85 -8.94 19.84
C LEU A 134 -4.46 -8.54 21.21
N PRO A 135 -3.84 -7.59 21.95
CA PRO A 135 -4.34 -7.17 23.26
C PRO A 135 -5.80 -6.70 23.18
N PRO A 136 -6.70 -7.18 24.06
CA PRO A 136 -8.12 -6.85 23.97
C PRO A 136 -8.38 -5.37 24.19
N GLY A 137 -9.47 -4.88 23.63
CA GLY A 137 -9.89 -3.48 23.73
C GLY A 137 -9.61 -2.67 22.46
N PRO A 138 -9.98 -1.37 22.47
CA PRO A 138 -9.75 -0.51 21.33
C PRO A 138 -8.25 -0.32 21.11
N LEU A 139 -7.79 -0.53 19.88
CA LEU A 139 -6.44 -0.19 19.46
C LEU A 139 -6.47 1.07 18.61
N THR A 140 -5.39 1.84 18.60
CA THR A 140 -5.21 2.97 17.67
C THR A 140 -3.83 2.86 17.04
N LEU A 141 -3.77 2.86 15.72
CA LEU A 141 -2.53 2.89 14.97
C LEU A 141 -2.09 4.33 14.75
N ARG A 142 -0.80 4.60 14.91
CA ARG A 142 -0.17 5.87 14.57
C ARG A 142 1.08 5.63 13.72
N LEU A 143 1.20 6.39 12.65
CA LEU A 143 2.45 6.52 11.89
C LEU A 143 3.07 7.87 12.23
N VAL A 144 4.34 7.85 12.60
CA VAL A 144 5.07 9.04 13.06
C VAL A 144 6.36 9.15 12.25
N ASP A 145 6.63 10.34 11.73
CA ASP A 145 7.96 10.68 11.23
C ASP A 145 8.88 10.91 12.44
N GLU A 146 9.85 10.02 12.63
CA GLU A 146 10.75 9.98 13.79
C GLU A 146 11.82 11.08 13.74
N ASN A 147 12.01 11.71 12.58
CA ASN A 147 12.94 12.83 12.41
C ASN A 147 12.22 14.14 12.72
N ALA A 148 11.06 14.35 12.10
CA ALA A 148 10.23 15.54 12.32
C ALA A 148 9.42 15.49 13.62
N ARG A 149 9.32 14.32 14.25
CA ARG A 149 8.41 14.01 15.38
C ARG A 149 6.96 14.38 15.08
N LEU A 150 6.55 14.20 13.82
CA LEU A 150 5.24 14.59 13.32
C LEU A 150 4.34 13.37 13.11
N LEU A 151 3.07 13.50 13.47
CA LEU A 151 2.06 12.48 13.16
C LEU A 151 1.76 12.51 11.65
N VAL A 152 2.03 11.39 10.98
CA VAL A 152 1.75 11.18 9.56
C VAL A 152 0.33 10.63 9.38
N TYR A 153 -0.06 9.71 10.24
CA TYR A 153 -1.34 9.01 10.12
C TYR A 153 -1.84 8.53 11.48
N LYS A 154 -3.16 8.49 11.67
CA LYS A 154 -3.81 7.93 12.86
C LYS A 154 -5.15 7.29 12.50
N GLU A 155 -5.38 6.07 12.96
CA GLU A 155 -6.66 5.37 12.78
C GLU A 155 -6.99 4.48 13.99
N GLY A 156 -8.26 4.50 14.41
CA GLY A 156 -8.77 3.60 15.44
C GLY A 156 -9.12 2.24 14.84
N ILE A 157 -8.68 1.16 15.48
CA ILE A 157 -8.91 -0.22 15.07
C ILE A 157 -9.94 -0.84 16.03
N GLY A 158 -11.13 -1.12 15.50
CA GLY A 158 -12.17 -1.84 16.22
C GLY A 158 -11.80 -3.32 16.34
N MET A 159 -11.30 -3.73 17.52
CA MET A 159 -11.14 -5.15 17.84
C MET A 159 -12.35 -5.62 18.65
N GLY A 160 -13.15 -6.52 18.08
CA GLY A 160 -14.29 -7.10 18.79
C GLY A 160 -13.84 -7.77 20.09
N GLY A 161 -14.14 -7.15 21.23
CA GLY A 161 -14.14 -7.82 22.53
C GLY A 161 -15.22 -8.92 22.56
N GLU A 162 -15.24 -9.76 23.59
CA GLU A 162 -16.06 -10.99 23.74
C GLU A 162 -17.61 -10.85 23.68
N GLY A 163 -18.16 -9.80 23.10
CA GLY A 163 -19.52 -9.80 22.56
C GLY A 163 -19.47 -10.04 21.06
N THR A 164 -20.44 -10.77 20.51
CA THR A 164 -20.63 -10.90 19.05
C THR A 164 -20.89 -9.53 18.44
N VAL A 165 -19.82 -8.79 18.18
CA VAL A 165 -19.80 -7.69 17.24
C VAL A 165 -19.71 -8.38 15.89
N THR A 166 -20.84 -8.44 15.18
CA THR A 166 -20.79 -8.52 13.73
C THR A 166 -19.93 -7.35 13.29
N VAL A 167 -18.65 -7.62 13.03
CA VAL A 167 -17.84 -6.75 12.20
C VAL A 167 -18.68 -6.55 10.96
N SER A 168 -19.28 -5.37 10.82
CA SER A 168 -19.76 -4.99 9.51
C SER A 168 -18.46 -4.88 8.72
N PRO A 169 -18.15 -5.83 7.81
CA PRO A 169 -16.93 -5.73 7.05
C PRO A 169 -17.00 -4.35 6.40
N THR A 170 -16.03 -3.48 6.70
CA THR A 170 -15.79 -2.29 5.88
C THR A 170 -15.88 -2.79 4.44
N PRO A 171 -16.82 -2.28 3.62
CA PRO A 171 -17.16 -2.90 2.35
C PRO A 171 -15.86 -3.12 1.60
N THR A 172 -15.52 -4.39 1.38
CA THR A 172 -14.35 -4.75 0.59
C THR A 172 -14.53 -4.01 -0.73
N PRO A 173 -13.66 -3.05 -1.08
CA PRO A 173 -13.89 -2.25 -2.27
C PRO A 173 -13.95 -3.21 -3.45
N SER A 174 -15.11 -3.27 -4.10
CA SER A 174 -15.32 -4.02 -5.33
C SER A 174 -14.74 -3.23 -6.51
N CYS A 175 -13.45 -2.89 -6.42
CA CYS A 175 -12.69 -2.14 -7.43
C CYS A 175 -11.99 -3.07 -8.44
N GLY A 176 -11.97 -4.38 -8.17
CA GLY A 176 -11.16 -5.32 -8.91
C GLY A 176 -11.68 -5.60 -10.31
N THR A 177 -10.80 -5.55 -11.31
CA THR A 177 -11.10 -5.92 -12.70
C THR A 177 -10.03 -6.87 -13.26
N ILE A 178 -10.45 -7.94 -13.94
CA ILE A 178 -9.56 -8.83 -14.70
C ILE A 178 -9.97 -8.77 -16.17
N THR A 179 -9.01 -8.56 -17.07
CA THR A 179 -9.25 -8.57 -18.52
C THR A 179 -8.22 -9.41 -19.28
N GLY A 180 -8.67 -9.95 -20.41
CA GLY A 180 -7.83 -10.66 -21.36
C GLY A 180 -8.60 -11.06 -22.62
N ILE A 181 -7.92 -11.78 -23.51
CA ILE A 181 -8.45 -12.25 -24.79
C ILE A 181 -8.21 -13.75 -24.93
N VAL A 182 -9.24 -14.49 -25.36
CA VAL A 182 -9.09 -15.86 -25.88
C VAL A 182 -9.02 -15.77 -27.39
N PHE A 183 -7.98 -16.33 -28.01
CA PHE A 183 -7.75 -16.23 -29.46
C PHE A 183 -7.29 -17.56 -30.05
N ASN A 184 -7.50 -17.73 -31.35
CA ASN A 184 -7.02 -18.87 -32.11
C ASN A 184 -5.55 -18.65 -32.48
N ASP A 185 -4.67 -19.37 -31.80
CA ASP A 185 -3.22 -19.32 -31.94
C ASP A 185 -2.82 -20.20 -33.12
N LEU A 186 -2.82 -19.61 -34.31
CA LEU A 186 -2.67 -20.31 -35.59
C LEU A 186 -1.23 -20.77 -35.82
N ASN A 187 -0.27 -20.08 -35.20
CA ASN A 187 1.16 -20.39 -35.34
C ASN A 187 1.77 -21.06 -34.11
N GLY A 188 1.03 -21.15 -33.01
CA GLY A 188 1.40 -21.85 -31.79
C GLY A 188 2.45 -21.13 -30.94
N ASN A 189 2.55 -19.81 -31.03
CA ASN A 189 3.55 -19.04 -30.27
C ASN A 189 3.01 -18.47 -28.94
N GLY A 190 1.71 -18.61 -28.68
CA GLY A 190 1.04 -18.14 -27.47
C GLY A 190 0.97 -16.61 -27.33
N GLN A 191 1.25 -15.86 -28.39
CA GLN A 191 1.07 -14.42 -28.52
C GLN A 191 0.01 -14.17 -29.59
N ARG A 192 -0.81 -13.14 -29.40
CA ARG A 192 -1.82 -12.82 -30.39
C ARG A 192 -1.19 -12.06 -31.56
N ASP A 193 -1.08 -12.71 -32.70
CA ASP A 193 -0.53 -12.14 -33.91
C ASP A 193 -1.58 -11.52 -34.85
N PRO A 194 -1.18 -10.63 -35.77
CA PRO A 194 -2.06 -10.17 -36.84
C PRO A 194 -2.62 -11.34 -37.65
N GLY A 195 -3.95 -11.42 -37.75
CA GLY A 195 -4.65 -12.51 -38.44
C GLY A 195 -5.14 -13.62 -37.51
N GLU A 196 -4.81 -13.58 -36.22
CA GLU A 196 -5.33 -14.52 -35.23
C GLU A 196 -6.65 -14.02 -34.62
N PRO A 197 -7.78 -14.67 -34.99
CA PRO A 197 -9.09 -14.20 -34.57
C PRO A 197 -9.31 -14.48 -33.07
N GLY A 198 -10.03 -13.56 -32.43
CA GLY A 198 -10.58 -13.82 -31.11
C GLY A 198 -11.63 -14.92 -31.16
N LEU A 199 -11.73 -15.70 -30.09
CA LEU A 199 -12.61 -16.84 -29.99
C LEU A 199 -13.83 -16.50 -29.13
N SER A 200 -14.99 -16.36 -29.77
CA SER A 200 -16.24 -16.00 -29.12
C SER A 200 -16.95 -17.18 -28.45
N GLY A 201 -17.65 -16.92 -27.34
CA GLY A 201 -18.44 -17.93 -26.63
C GLY A 201 -17.60 -18.91 -25.80
N TRP A 202 -16.31 -18.62 -25.59
CA TRP A 202 -15.43 -19.43 -24.77
C TRP A 202 -15.66 -19.16 -23.29
N THR A 203 -15.74 -20.22 -22.48
CA THR A 203 -15.94 -20.08 -21.04
C THR A 203 -14.61 -19.81 -20.36
N VAL A 204 -14.52 -18.65 -19.71
CA VAL A 204 -13.41 -18.26 -18.85
C VAL A 204 -13.91 -18.29 -17.41
N GLN A 205 -13.08 -18.73 -16.48
CA GLN A 205 -13.44 -18.79 -15.07
C GLN A 205 -12.35 -18.14 -14.21
N TYR A 206 -12.77 -17.42 -13.17
CA TYR A 206 -11.85 -16.96 -12.14
C TYR A 206 -12.23 -17.49 -10.76
N ARG A 207 -11.26 -17.50 -9.85
CA ARG A 207 -11.46 -17.71 -8.41
C ARG A 207 -10.44 -16.89 -7.64
N TYR A 208 -10.64 -16.76 -6.33
CA TYR A 208 -9.74 -16.04 -5.45
C TYR A 208 -9.48 -16.84 -4.18
N SER A 209 -8.31 -16.65 -3.57
CA SER A 209 -7.97 -17.27 -2.29
C SER A 209 -8.82 -16.65 -1.18
N LYS A 210 -9.47 -17.45 -0.34
CA LYS A 210 -10.26 -17.05 0.82
C LYS A 210 -9.39 -16.71 2.05
N ASN A 211 -8.18 -17.26 2.13
CA ASN A 211 -7.27 -17.11 3.27
C ASN A 211 -5.91 -16.52 2.84
N LEU A 212 -5.33 -15.71 3.74
CA LEU A 212 -4.06 -15.01 3.55
C LEU A 212 -2.89 -16.02 3.56
N GLY A 213 -2.23 -16.21 2.44
CA GLY A 213 -0.87 -16.77 2.41
C GLY A 213 -0.69 -18.25 2.76
N GLN A 214 -1.74 -19.06 2.99
CA GLN A 214 -1.57 -20.51 2.97
C GLN A 214 -1.66 -21.01 1.53
N GLY A 215 -0.52 -21.48 1.03
CA GLY A 215 -0.48 -22.20 -0.24
C GLY A 215 -1.31 -23.48 -0.17
N SER A 216 -2.18 -23.64 -1.18
CA SER A 216 -2.52 -24.91 -1.80
C SER A 216 -3.29 -25.97 -0.97
N GLY A 217 -4.09 -25.58 0.03
CA GLY A 217 -5.20 -26.42 0.51
C GLY A 217 -6.41 -26.29 -0.43
N SER A 218 -7.05 -27.40 -0.82
CA SER A 218 -8.23 -27.38 -1.71
C SER A 218 -9.45 -26.65 -1.11
N GLY A 219 -9.43 -26.31 0.18
CA GLY A 219 -10.47 -25.53 0.89
C GLY A 219 -10.26 -24.00 0.88
N ASP A 220 -9.09 -23.51 0.50
CA ASP A 220 -8.71 -22.09 0.64
C ASP A 220 -9.11 -21.21 -0.55
N TRP A 221 -9.85 -21.75 -1.53
CA TRP A 221 -10.26 -21.01 -2.72
C TRP A 221 -11.77 -20.85 -2.79
N SER A 222 -12.23 -19.74 -3.37
CA SER A 222 -13.61 -19.59 -3.80
C SER A 222 -13.98 -20.59 -4.90
N ALA A 223 -15.28 -20.80 -5.06
CA ALA A 223 -15.79 -21.54 -6.21
C ALA A 223 -15.40 -20.80 -7.49
N TRP A 224 -15.21 -21.54 -8.58
CA TRP A 224 -15.00 -20.95 -9.89
C TRP A 224 -16.23 -20.15 -10.32
N ILE A 225 -16.03 -18.90 -10.66
CA ILE A 225 -17.04 -17.99 -11.19
C ILE A 225 -16.79 -17.87 -12.69
N SER A 226 -17.83 -18.05 -13.50
CA SER A 226 -17.72 -18.15 -14.95
C SER A 226 -18.11 -16.86 -15.66
N GLY A 227 -17.46 -16.60 -16.79
CA GLY A 227 -17.82 -15.61 -17.78
C GLY A 227 -17.59 -16.18 -19.18
N THR A 228 -18.10 -15.49 -20.19
CA THR A 228 -17.96 -15.91 -21.59
C THR A 228 -17.31 -14.80 -22.41
N THR A 229 -16.48 -15.17 -23.36
CA THR A 229 -15.84 -14.21 -24.26
C THR A 229 -16.84 -13.56 -25.22
N GLY A 230 -16.62 -12.29 -25.53
CA GLY A 230 -17.34 -11.52 -26.53
C GLY A 230 -17.03 -11.95 -27.97
N SER A 231 -17.60 -11.26 -28.96
CA SER A 231 -17.43 -11.56 -30.38
C SER A 231 -15.98 -11.46 -30.87
N ASP A 232 -15.16 -10.70 -30.16
CA ASP A 232 -13.74 -10.44 -30.43
C ASP A 232 -12.80 -11.28 -29.53
N GLY A 233 -13.35 -12.24 -28.78
CA GLY A 233 -12.60 -13.08 -27.84
C GLY A 233 -12.28 -12.41 -26.50
N ALA A 234 -12.66 -11.15 -26.30
CA ALA A 234 -12.38 -10.44 -25.05
C ALA A 234 -13.24 -10.96 -23.89
N TYR A 235 -12.68 -10.98 -22.69
CA TYR A 235 -13.43 -11.20 -21.45
C TYR A 235 -13.06 -10.17 -20.39
N THR A 236 -14.05 -9.84 -19.55
CA THR A 236 -13.90 -8.92 -18.43
C THR A 236 -14.63 -9.47 -17.22
N PHE A 237 -13.94 -9.54 -16.08
CA PHE A 237 -14.57 -9.70 -14.78
C PHE A 237 -14.43 -8.40 -14.01
N SER A 238 -15.54 -7.78 -13.63
CA SER A 238 -15.58 -6.51 -12.89
C SER A 238 -16.11 -6.71 -11.47
N SER A 239 -16.02 -5.65 -10.65
CA SER A 239 -16.55 -5.62 -9.29
C SER A 239 -15.98 -6.73 -8.40
N LEU A 240 -14.74 -7.14 -8.66
CA LEU A 240 -14.05 -8.16 -7.89
C LEU A 240 -13.66 -7.60 -6.52
N LEU A 241 -13.78 -8.45 -5.50
CA LEU A 241 -13.44 -8.11 -4.13
C LEU A 241 -11.93 -7.94 -3.98
N TYR A 242 -11.45 -6.70 -4.03
CA TYR A 242 -10.03 -6.46 -3.86
C TYR A 242 -9.62 -6.66 -2.40
N GLN A 243 -8.70 -7.60 -2.17
CA GLN A 243 -7.87 -7.62 -0.98
C GLN A 243 -6.40 -7.73 -1.41
N PRO A 244 -5.48 -6.92 -0.85
CA PRO A 244 -4.06 -6.89 -1.24
C PRO A 244 -3.33 -8.25 -1.12
N THR A 245 -3.93 -9.14 -0.33
CA THR A 245 -3.39 -10.44 0.05
C THR A 245 -3.97 -11.59 -0.77
N HIS A 246 -5.09 -11.37 -1.46
CA HIS A 246 -5.73 -12.40 -2.26
C HIS A 246 -4.95 -12.67 -3.54
N PHE A 247 -4.71 -13.95 -3.79
CA PHE A 247 -4.39 -14.41 -5.13
C PHE A 247 -5.67 -14.64 -5.90
N TYR A 248 -5.62 -14.29 -7.18
CA TYR A 248 -6.62 -14.57 -8.18
C TYR A 248 -6.07 -15.60 -9.12
N GLU A 249 -6.91 -16.55 -9.47
CA GLU A 249 -6.67 -17.47 -10.56
C GLU A 249 -7.69 -17.24 -11.66
N VAL A 250 -7.25 -17.23 -12.92
CA VAL A 250 -8.14 -17.25 -14.09
C VAL A 250 -7.72 -18.35 -15.04
N ARG A 251 -8.70 -19.05 -15.60
CA ARG A 251 -8.53 -20.16 -16.54
C ARG A 251 -9.54 -20.10 -17.66
N VAL A 252 -9.24 -20.79 -18.75
CA VAL A 252 -10.19 -21.07 -19.84
C VAL A 252 -10.61 -22.54 -19.80
N LEU A 253 -11.89 -22.83 -20.06
CA LEU A 253 -12.36 -24.20 -20.25
C LEU A 253 -12.25 -24.59 -21.72
N LEU A 254 -11.47 -25.63 -22.00
CA LEU A 254 -11.29 -26.15 -23.34
C LEU A 254 -12.56 -26.82 -23.86
N GLN A 255 -12.91 -26.52 -25.11
CA GLN A 255 -13.93 -27.25 -25.86
C GLN A 255 -13.34 -28.54 -26.45
N GLN A 256 -14.20 -29.49 -26.78
CA GLN A 256 -13.77 -30.78 -27.34
C GLN A 256 -12.97 -30.56 -28.64
N GLY A 257 -11.78 -31.15 -28.72
CA GLY A 257 -10.91 -31.07 -29.90
C GLY A 257 -9.86 -29.94 -29.87
N TYR A 258 -9.85 -29.10 -28.83
CA TYR A 258 -8.89 -28.01 -28.68
C TYR A 258 -7.82 -28.30 -27.62
N THR A 259 -6.64 -27.69 -27.82
CA THR A 259 -5.51 -27.74 -26.90
C THR A 259 -4.96 -26.33 -26.62
N THR A 260 -4.29 -26.13 -25.49
CA THR A 260 -3.61 -24.86 -25.18
C THR A 260 -2.11 -25.00 -25.46
N ILE A 261 -1.51 -24.03 -26.12
CA ILE A 261 -0.07 -24.08 -26.46
C ILE A 261 0.79 -23.33 -25.42
N LYS A 262 0.23 -22.32 -24.73
CA LYS A 262 0.88 -21.71 -23.56
C LYS A 262 0.72 -22.62 -22.33
N PRO A 263 1.76 -22.88 -21.52
CA PRO A 263 1.68 -23.80 -20.38
C PRO A 263 0.79 -23.30 -19.21
N GLN A 264 0.19 -22.10 -19.30
CA GLN A 264 -0.71 -21.59 -18.28
C GLN A 264 -2.17 -21.80 -18.66
N LEU A 265 -2.68 -23.01 -18.39
CA LEU A 265 -4.12 -23.25 -18.25
C LEU A 265 -4.75 -22.36 -17.18
N VAL A 266 -3.92 -21.85 -16.25
CA VAL A 266 -4.31 -20.97 -15.16
C VAL A 266 -3.24 -19.88 -15.00
N TYR A 267 -3.65 -18.62 -15.00
CA TYR A 267 -2.83 -17.54 -14.45
C TYR A 267 -3.10 -17.42 -12.96
N SER A 268 -2.05 -17.29 -12.15
CA SER A 268 -2.15 -16.94 -10.72
C SER A 268 -1.46 -15.60 -10.47
N PHE A 269 -2.15 -14.63 -9.90
CA PHE A 269 -1.66 -13.25 -9.74
C PHE A 269 -2.37 -12.52 -8.60
N LYS A 270 -1.86 -11.33 -8.27
CA LYS A 270 -2.57 -10.36 -7.43
C LYS A 270 -3.06 -9.21 -8.31
N LEU A 271 -4.17 -8.58 -7.92
CA LEU A 271 -4.61 -7.36 -8.58
C LEU A 271 -3.62 -6.22 -8.29
N THR A 272 -3.29 -5.44 -9.31
CA THR A 272 -2.47 -4.25 -9.21
C THR A 272 -3.37 -3.06 -8.86
N PRO A 273 -3.19 -2.42 -7.70
CA PRO A 273 -3.93 -1.22 -7.33
C PRO A 273 -3.39 0.04 -8.03
N ASN A 274 -4.30 0.96 -8.31
CA ASN A 274 -4.11 2.35 -8.72
C ASN A 274 -5.02 3.22 -7.84
N GLU A 275 -4.81 4.54 -7.82
CA GLU A 275 -5.39 5.52 -6.89
C GLU A 275 -6.85 5.26 -6.49
N ASN A 276 -7.71 4.79 -7.41
CA ASN A 276 -9.11 4.37 -7.14
C ASN A 276 -9.54 3.02 -7.78
N GLU A 277 -8.63 2.29 -8.44
CA GLU A 277 -8.97 1.09 -9.23
C GLU A 277 -8.01 -0.06 -8.91
N CYS A 278 -8.45 -1.30 -9.12
CA CYS A 278 -7.64 -2.48 -8.84
C CYS A 278 -7.75 -3.40 -10.06
N TYR A 279 -6.65 -3.73 -10.76
CA TYR A 279 -6.76 -4.40 -12.05
C TYR A 279 -5.69 -5.46 -12.33
N ALA A 280 -6.02 -6.38 -13.23
CA ALA A 280 -5.06 -7.26 -13.90
C ALA A 280 -5.46 -7.39 -15.37
N THR A 281 -4.58 -6.93 -16.26
CA THR A 281 -4.81 -6.95 -17.72
C THR A 281 -3.88 -7.96 -18.39
N GLY A 282 -4.14 -8.26 -19.66
CA GLY A 282 -3.29 -9.12 -20.49
C GLY A 282 -3.26 -10.59 -20.06
N LYS A 283 -4.36 -11.08 -19.48
CA LYS A 283 -4.52 -12.49 -19.12
C LYS A 283 -5.02 -13.30 -20.34
N ASP A 284 -4.20 -13.34 -21.38
CA ASP A 284 -4.62 -13.85 -22.69
C ASP A 284 -4.39 -15.35 -22.84
N PHE A 285 -5.30 -16.04 -23.53
CA PHE A 285 -5.25 -17.48 -23.78
C PHE A 285 -5.23 -17.77 -25.28
N GLY A 286 -4.10 -18.30 -25.77
CA GLY A 286 -3.97 -18.85 -27.13
C GLY A 286 -4.41 -20.31 -27.18
N ILE A 287 -5.32 -20.64 -28.09
CA ILE A 287 -5.93 -21.96 -28.27
C ILE A 287 -5.66 -22.47 -29.69
N SER A 288 -5.35 -23.75 -29.85
CA SER A 288 -5.16 -24.43 -31.14
C SER A 288 -5.90 -25.76 -31.19
#